data_AF-A0A0Q5WE31-F1
#
_entry.id   AF-A0A0Q5WE31-F1
#
_cell.length_a   1.000
_cell.length_b   1.000
_cell.length_c   1.000
_cell.angle_alpha   90.00
_cell.angle_beta   90.00
_cell.angle_gamma   90.00
#
_symmetry.space_group_name_H-M   'P 1'
#
loop_
_entity.id
_entity.type
_entity.pdbx_description
1 polymer ?
#
loop_
_entity_poly.entity_id
_entity_poly.type
_entity_poly.pdbx_seq_one_letter_code
_entity_poly.pdbx_strand_id
1 'polypeptide(L)'
;MVGVTDPLALLRRAYGDLAGLLAGLPEHDAWTPSGCSGWTLLDLTQHLVYDAQRGLVALSTPEPGPPDTDAVGYWRAWQPAPGDDGVWRTLVVASAAEGFADLVGTYTATTRAVLVAADRVDPTDLVGTQGHVLTVADLLSSLTVETAVHHLDAVHRLDREGPASGPLAEVRRVLEGLHGGPLPTDWDDVTAALRATGRAPLTAGDRAALGPAAERLPLFG
;
A
#
# COMPACT_ATOMS: atom_id res chain seq x y z
N MET A 1 -20.80 12.84 -13.01
CA MET A 1 -19.75 11.91 -13.45
C MET A 1 -18.55 12.16 -12.57
N VAL A 2 -18.36 11.33 -11.55
CA VAL A 2 -17.08 11.29 -10.84
C VAL A 2 -16.09 10.78 -11.89
N GLY A 3 -15.11 11.60 -12.27
CA GLY A 3 -14.13 11.22 -13.29
C GLY A 3 -13.47 9.92 -12.88
N VAL A 4 -13.44 8.93 -13.78
CA VAL A 4 -12.65 7.72 -13.56
C VAL A 4 -11.21 8.18 -13.38
N THR A 5 -10.69 8.09 -12.16
CA THR A 5 -9.32 8.49 -11.86
C THR A 5 -8.38 7.52 -12.57
N ASP A 6 -7.48 8.03 -13.39
CA ASP A 6 -6.49 7.23 -14.10
C ASP A 6 -5.60 6.45 -13.11
N PRO A 7 -5.66 5.10 -13.06
CA PRO A 7 -4.89 4.29 -12.11
C PRO A 7 -3.39 4.49 -12.24
N LEU A 8 -2.88 4.74 -13.46
CA LEU A 8 -1.46 4.99 -13.68
C LEU A 8 -1.05 6.36 -13.14
N ALA A 9 -1.89 7.38 -13.28
CA ALA A 9 -1.64 8.70 -12.69
C ALA A 9 -1.61 8.66 -11.15
N LEU A 10 -2.53 7.88 -10.54
CA LEU A 10 -2.54 7.66 -9.09
C LEU A 10 -1.26 6.97 -8.62
N LEU A 11 -0.88 5.87 -9.26
CA LEU A 11 0.34 5.14 -8.91
C LEU A 11 1.59 6.00 -9.08
N ARG A 12 1.66 6.78 -10.18
CA ARG A 12 2.77 7.72 -10.43
C ARG A 12 2.89 8.74 -9.30
N ARG A 13 1.77 9.25 -8.79
CA ARG A 13 1.76 10.17 -7.65
C ARG A 13 2.21 9.49 -6.36
N ALA A 14 1.65 8.31 -6.06
CA ALA A 14 1.97 7.57 -4.84
C ALA A 14 3.45 7.19 -4.75
N TYR A 15 4.00 6.58 -5.81
CA TYR A 15 5.42 6.22 -5.87
C TYR A 15 6.34 7.43 -5.85
N GLY A 16 5.99 8.49 -6.60
CA GLY A 16 6.79 9.72 -6.64
C GLY A 16 6.92 10.37 -5.26
N ASP A 17 5.80 10.50 -4.54
CA ASP A 17 5.77 11.11 -3.21
C ASP A 17 6.57 10.28 -2.20
N LEU A 18 6.35 8.95 -2.13
CA LEU A 18 7.05 8.10 -1.16
C LEU A 18 8.54 7.96 -1.47
N ALA A 19 8.92 7.76 -2.74
CA ALA A 19 10.34 7.71 -3.12
C ALA A 19 11.05 9.03 -2.83
N GLY A 20 10.39 10.17 -3.09
CA GLY A 20 10.90 11.50 -2.77
C GLY A 20 11.09 11.73 -1.26
N LEU A 21 10.12 11.29 -0.46
CA LEU A 21 10.21 11.32 1.01
C LEU A 21 11.44 10.53 1.48
N LEU A 22 11.54 9.25 1.10
CA LEU A 22 12.59 8.35 1.57
C LEU A 22 13.99 8.83 1.13
N ALA A 23 14.13 9.34 -0.10
CA ALA A 23 15.39 9.89 -0.60
C ALA A 23 15.83 11.17 0.13
N GLY A 24 14.90 11.87 0.78
CA GLY A 24 15.17 13.06 1.58
C GLY A 24 15.51 12.77 3.05
N LEU A 25 15.47 11.52 3.49
CA LEU A 25 15.76 11.14 4.87
C LEU A 25 17.27 10.96 5.09
N PRO A 26 17.81 11.42 6.23
CA PRO A 26 19.18 11.11 6.63
C PRO A 26 19.32 9.63 7.04
N GLU A 27 20.52 9.07 6.89
CA GLU A 27 20.81 7.65 7.18
C GLU A 27 20.41 7.22 8.61
N HIS A 28 20.49 8.13 9.59
CA HIS A 28 20.12 7.79 10.98
C HIS A 28 18.63 7.53 11.17
N ASP A 29 17.77 8.06 10.30
CA ASP A 29 16.32 7.82 10.34
C ASP A 29 15.97 6.40 9.87
N ALA A 30 16.89 5.69 9.21
CA ALA A 30 16.68 4.30 8.78
C ALA A 30 16.20 3.40 9.94
N TRP A 31 16.66 3.68 11.16
CA TRP A 31 16.36 2.92 12.37
C TRP A 31 15.15 3.43 13.14
N THR A 32 14.52 4.51 12.67
CA THR A 32 13.30 5.04 13.27
C THR A 32 12.16 4.02 13.13
N PRO A 33 11.39 3.74 14.19
CA PRO A 33 10.22 2.88 14.09
C PRO A 33 9.19 3.43 13.09
N SER A 34 8.76 2.58 12.16
CA SER A 34 7.65 2.87 11.26
C SER A 34 6.29 2.67 11.96
N GLY A 35 5.19 2.90 11.23
CA GLY A 35 3.84 2.52 11.66
C GLY A 35 3.59 1.01 11.67
N CYS A 36 4.41 0.23 10.96
CA CYS A 36 4.36 -1.23 11.00
C CYS A 36 5.02 -1.73 12.31
N SER A 37 4.27 -2.47 13.12
CA SER A 37 4.76 -2.95 14.42
C SER A 37 6.00 -3.83 14.27
N GLY A 38 7.11 -3.42 14.90
CA GLY A 38 8.37 -4.16 14.87
C GLY A 38 9.27 -3.85 13.67
N TRP A 39 8.86 -2.93 12.79
CA TRP A 39 9.64 -2.51 11.62
C TRP A 39 10.20 -1.11 11.80
N THR A 40 11.47 -0.97 11.45
CA THR A 40 12.12 0.32 11.20
C THR A 40 11.80 0.83 9.79
N LEU A 41 12.23 2.04 9.44
CA LEU A 41 12.13 2.55 8.07
C LEU A 41 12.97 1.73 7.08
N LEU A 42 14.09 1.15 7.53
CA LEU A 42 14.89 0.21 6.73
C LEU A 42 14.06 -1.02 6.35
N ASP A 43 13.39 -1.63 7.33
CA ASP A 43 12.55 -2.83 7.13
C ASP A 43 11.36 -2.52 6.19
N LEU A 44 10.68 -1.40 6.44
CA LEU A 44 9.59 -0.92 5.59
C LEU A 44 10.06 -0.67 4.15
N THR A 45 11.22 -0.05 3.97
CA THR A 45 11.77 0.21 2.63
C THR A 45 12.12 -1.09 1.93
N GLN A 46 12.63 -2.10 2.64
CA GLN A 46 12.90 -3.42 2.07
C GLN A 46 11.62 -4.11 1.61
N HIS A 47 10.55 -4.03 2.40
CA HIS A 47 9.23 -4.51 2.01
C HIS A 47 8.72 -3.82 0.73
N LEU A 48 8.82 -2.49 0.67
CA LEU A 48 8.42 -1.70 -0.49
C LEU A 48 9.21 -2.04 -1.76
N VAL A 49 10.50 -2.38 -1.64
CA VAL A 49 11.28 -2.91 -2.78
C VAL A 49 10.66 -4.20 -3.29
N TYR A 50 10.28 -5.13 -2.41
CA TYR A 50 9.66 -6.39 -2.82
C TYR A 50 8.28 -6.19 -3.43
N ASP A 51 7.46 -5.28 -2.91
CA ASP A 51 6.17 -4.98 -3.53
C ASP A 51 6.33 -4.33 -4.92
N ALA A 52 7.26 -3.39 -5.08
CA ALA A 52 7.55 -2.81 -6.39
C ALA A 52 8.08 -3.87 -7.38
N GLN A 53 8.93 -4.81 -6.93
CA GLN A 53 9.39 -5.93 -7.75
C GLN A 53 8.23 -6.86 -8.14
N ARG A 54 7.31 -7.16 -7.21
CA ARG A 54 6.08 -7.91 -7.48
C ARG A 54 5.27 -7.23 -8.58
N GLY A 55 5.05 -5.92 -8.48
CA GLY A 55 4.36 -5.13 -9.50
C GLY A 55 5.02 -5.22 -10.87
N LEU A 56 6.35 -5.11 -10.92
CA LEU A 56 7.11 -5.21 -12.18
C LEU A 56 7.02 -6.60 -12.81
N VAL A 57 7.13 -7.65 -12.00
CA VAL A 57 6.98 -9.05 -12.44
C VAL A 57 5.57 -9.28 -12.97
N ALA A 58 4.54 -8.84 -12.24
CA ALA A 58 3.14 -9.01 -12.65
C ALA A 58 2.85 -8.33 -14.00
N LEU A 59 3.28 -7.07 -14.19
CA LEU A 59 3.16 -6.36 -15.46
C LEU A 59 3.89 -7.04 -16.62
N SER A 60 4.84 -7.93 -16.32
CA SER A 60 5.60 -8.70 -17.30
C SER A 60 5.14 -10.16 -17.41
N THR A 61 4.06 -10.54 -16.71
CA THR A 61 3.55 -11.91 -16.62
C THR A 61 2.07 -11.95 -17.01
N PRO A 62 1.75 -11.93 -18.32
CA PRO A 62 0.38 -12.03 -18.79
C PRO A 62 -0.24 -13.38 -18.38
N GLU A 63 -1.52 -13.38 -18.05
CA GLU A 63 -2.23 -14.57 -17.59
C GLU A 63 -3.58 -14.71 -18.33
N PRO A 64 -3.91 -15.87 -18.93
CA PRO A 64 -5.11 -16.07 -19.77
C PRO A 64 -6.46 -15.85 -19.08
N GLY A 65 -6.54 -15.87 -17.74
CA GLY A 65 -7.78 -15.63 -17.00
C GLY A 65 -8.71 -16.84 -16.85
N PRO A 66 -9.98 -16.62 -16.43
CA PRO A 66 -10.59 -15.31 -16.13
C PRO A 66 -9.99 -14.64 -14.89
N PRO A 67 -10.18 -13.31 -14.69
CA PRO A 67 -9.82 -12.68 -13.43
C PRO A 67 -10.61 -13.32 -12.28
N ASP A 68 -9.92 -13.63 -11.18
CA ASP A 68 -10.49 -14.25 -9.99
C ASP A 68 -10.66 -13.25 -8.83
N THR A 69 -10.10 -12.05 -8.99
CA THR A 69 -10.19 -10.96 -8.04
C THR A 69 -10.20 -9.60 -8.74
N ASP A 70 -10.43 -8.54 -7.98
CA ASP A 70 -10.45 -7.15 -8.43
C ASP A 70 -9.73 -6.25 -7.40
N ALA A 71 -9.71 -4.94 -7.65
CA ALA A 71 -9.07 -3.96 -6.77
C ALA A 71 -9.55 -3.98 -5.30
N VAL A 72 -10.74 -4.51 -5.02
CA VAL A 72 -11.31 -4.64 -3.67
C VAL A 72 -11.10 -6.05 -3.13
N GLY A 73 -11.47 -7.07 -3.91
CA GLY A 73 -11.43 -8.48 -3.55
C GLY A 73 -10.03 -8.95 -3.15
N TYR A 74 -8.99 -8.41 -3.80
CA TYR A 74 -7.59 -8.73 -3.55
C TYR A 74 -7.22 -8.58 -2.07
N TRP A 75 -7.75 -7.55 -1.41
CA TRP A 75 -7.43 -7.21 -0.02
C TRP A 75 -8.03 -8.15 1.02
N ARG A 76 -9.02 -8.99 0.65
CA ARG A 76 -9.68 -9.89 1.61
C ARG A 76 -8.75 -10.94 2.21
N ALA A 77 -7.70 -11.32 1.48
CA ALA A 77 -6.71 -12.30 1.92
C ALA A 77 -5.68 -11.73 2.92
N TRP A 78 -5.60 -10.41 3.09
CA TRP A 78 -4.56 -9.72 3.86
C TRP A 78 -5.07 -9.28 5.25
N GLN A 79 -5.69 -10.21 5.97
CA GLN A 79 -6.12 -9.96 7.34
C GLN A 79 -4.92 -10.06 8.30
N PRO A 80 -4.80 -9.16 9.29
CA PRO A 80 -3.67 -9.23 10.21
C PRO A 80 -3.71 -10.53 11.01
N ALA A 81 -2.62 -11.30 10.92
CA ALA A 81 -2.47 -12.60 11.58
C ALA A 81 -1.45 -12.52 12.75
N PRO A 82 -1.70 -13.18 13.89
CA PRO A 82 -0.70 -13.29 14.95
C PRO A 82 0.52 -14.09 14.49
N GLY A 83 1.73 -13.54 14.70
CA GLY A 83 2.99 -14.26 14.44
C GLY A 83 3.42 -14.28 12.98
N ASP A 84 3.14 -13.20 12.23
CA ASP A 84 3.54 -13.07 10.82
C ASP A 84 5.04 -13.32 10.58
N ASP A 85 5.34 -14.47 9.96
CA ASP A 85 6.68 -14.86 9.49
C ASP A 85 7.27 -13.81 8.51
N GLY A 86 6.41 -13.00 7.89
CA GLY A 86 6.77 -11.85 7.07
C GLY A 86 7.64 -10.85 7.82
N VAL A 87 7.36 -10.58 9.10
CA VAL A 87 8.17 -9.68 9.92
C VAL A 87 9.58 -10.22 10.12
N TRP A 88 9.71 -11.51 10.49
CA TRP A 88 11.03 -12.10 10.72
C TRP A 88 11.85 -12.17 9.42
N ARG A 89 11.23 -12.57 8.31
CA ARG A 89 11.87 -12.60 6.99
C ARG A 89 12.34 -11.20 6.59
N THR A 90 11.49 -10.18 6.73
CA THR A 90 11.84 -8.81 6.37
C THR A 90 13.01 -8.31 7.21
N LEU A 91 13.00 -8.53 8.53
CA LEU A 91 14.12 -8.15 9.42
C LEU A 91 15.44 -8.80 8.98
N VAL A 92 15.43 -10.11 8.68
CA VAL A 92 16.63 -10.83 8.25
C VAL A 92 17.17 -10.27 6.93
N VAL A 93 16.30 -10.06 5.94
CA VAL A 93 16.71 -9.52 4.64
C VAL A 93 17.21 -8.08 4.78
N ALA A 94 16.47 -7.22 5.49
CA ALA A 94 16.81 -5.82 5.66
C ALA A 94 18.16 -5.66 6.38
N SER A 95 18.45 -6.52 7.36
CA SER A 95 19.74 -6.54 8.05
C SER A 95 20.95 -6.85 7.14
N ALA A 96 20.70 -7.46 5.98
CA ALA A 96 21.71 -7.79 4.98
C ALA A 96 21.81 -6.77 3.82
N ALA A 97 21.01 -5.69 3.85
CA ALA A 97 21.05 -4.65 2.82
C ALA A 97 22.35 -3.83 2.87
N GLU A 98 22.79 -3.30 1.71
CA GLU A 98 24.07 -2.59 1.55
C GLU A 98 24.09 -1.18 2.20
N GLY A 99 22.92 -0.65 2.61
CA GLY A 99 22.74 0.63 3.31
C GLY A 99 21.37 1.22 3.02
N PHE A 100 20.89 2.17 3.84
CA PHE A 100 19.54 2.73 3.65
C PHE A 100 19.45 3.53 2.34
N ALA A 101 20.45 4.36 2.04
CA ALA A 101 20.50 5.10 0.78
C ALA A 101 20.48 4.20 -0.47
N ASP A 102 21.21 3.09 -0.47
CA ASP A 102 21.25 2.15 -1.60
C ASP A 102 19.93 1.40 -1.75
N LEU A 103 19.28 1.07 -0.63
CA LEU A 103 17.96 0.45 -0.63
C LEU A 103 16.89 1.41 -1.18
N VAL A 104 16.92 2.69 -0.77
CA VAL A 104 16.05 3.74 -1.32
C VAL A 104 16.32 3.97 -2.81
N GLY A 105 17.59 3.92 -3.24
CA GLY A 105 17.98 3.96 -4.64
C GLY A 105 17.37 2.81 -5.44
N THR A 106 17.40 1.60 -4.88
CA THR A 106 16.77 0.41 -5.46
C THR A 106 15.26 0.57 -5.57
N TYR A 107 14.57 0.97 -4.50
CA TYR A 107 13.14 1.24 -4.50
C TYR A 107 12.75 2.28 -5.57
N THR A 108 13.50 3.39 -5.63
CA THR A 108 13.28 4.46 -6.61
C THR A 108 13.45 3.97 -8.05
N ALA A 109 14.49 3.17 -8.32
CA ALA A 109 14.70 2.61 -9.65
C ALA A 109 13.60 1.61 -10.03
N THR A 110 13.20 0.72 -9.11
CA THR A 110 12.17 -0.29 -9.35
C THR A 110 10.80 0.35 -9.60
N THR A 111 10.37 1.31 -8.78
CA THR A 111 9.09 2.00 -8.98
C THR A 111 9.03 2.73 -10.33
N ARG A 112 10.13 3.35 -10.78
CA ARG A 112 10.23 3.94 -12.12
C ARG A 112 10.10 2.89 -13.23
N ALA A 113 10.69 1.71 -13.04
CA ALA A 113 10.54 0.60 -13.99
C ALA A 113 9.09 0.09 -14.06
N VAL A 114 8.41 -0.03 -12.90
CA VAL A 114 6.97 -0.37 -12.83
C VAL A 114 6.15 0.63 -13.65
N LEU A 115 6.36 1.93 -13.46
CA LEU A 115 5.62 2.97 -14.19
C LEU A 115 5.85 2.90 -15.70
N VAL A 116 7.08 2.60 -16.13
CA VAL A 116 7.41 2.42 -17.55
C VAL A 116 6.77 1.15 -18.13
N ALA A 117 6.70 0.06 -17.37
CA ALA A 117 6.02 -1.16 -17.79
C ALA A 117 4.51 -0.96 -17.89
N ALA A 118 3.91 -0.31 -16.89
CA ALA A 118 2.48 -0.02 -16.84
C ALA A 118 2.00 0.87 -17.99
N ASP A 119 2.85 1.79 -18.47
CA ASP A 119 2.56 2.66 -19.62
C ASP A 119 2.53 1.92 -20.98
N ARG A 120 2.96 0.65 -21.02
CA ARG A 120 3.09 -0.16 -22.24
C ARG A 120 2.05 -1.27 -22.38
N VAL A 121 1.15 -1.42 -21.42
CA VAL A 121 0.10 -2.45 -21.38
C VAL A 121 -1.27 -1.78 -21.33
N ASP A 122 -2.31 -2.48 -21.77
CA ASP A 122 -3.68 -1.97 -21.67
C ASP A 122 -4.18 -2.13 -20.22
N PRO A 123 -4.88 -1.15 -19.63
CA PRO A 123 -5.46 -1.28 -18.29
C PRO A 123 -6.40 -2.48 -18.12
N THR A 124 -6.95 -3.02 -19.21
CA THR A 124 -7.85 -4.19 -19.23
C THR A 124 -7.13 -5.51 -19.46
N ASP A 125 -5.82 -5.50 -19.76
CA ASP A 125 -5.02 -6.72 -19.88
C ASP A 125 -5.00 -7.49 -18.55
N LEU A 126 -4.89 -8.81 -18.64
CA LEU A 126 -4.86 -9.70 -17.47
C LEU A 126 -3.43 -10.12 -17.12
N VAL A 127 -3.13 -10.05 -15.82
CA VAL A 127 -1.80 -10.35 -15.27
C VAL A 127 -1.91 -11.26 -14.05
N GLY A 128 -0.88 -12.08 -13.85
CA GLY A 128 -0.76 -12.96 -12.68
C GLY A 128 0.07 -12.33 -11.56
N THR A 129 -0.41 -12.37 -10.32
CA THR A 129 0.39 -11.99 -9.13
C THR A 129 -0.10 -12.71 -7.88
N GLN A 130 0.83 -13.22 -7.07
CA GLN A 130 0.52 -13.90 -5.79
C GLN A 130 -0.58 -14.98 -5.87
N GLY A 131 -0.65 -15.70 -6.99
CA GLY A 131 -1.65 -16.74 -7.22
C GLY A 131 -3.03 -16.25 -7.68
N HIS A 132 -3.19 -14.95 -7.91
CA HIS A 132 -4.39 -14.32 -8.45
C HIS A 132 -4.22 -13.88 -9.90
N VAL A 133 -5.36 -13.76 -10.58
CA VAL A 133 -5.48 -13.14 -11.90
C VAL A 133 -6.36 -11.91 -11.80
N LEU A 134 -5.86 -10.76 -12.24
CA LEU A 134 -6.60 -9.50 -12.20
C LEU A 134 -6.22 -8.63 -13.39
N THR A 135 -7.00 -7.57 -13.61
CA THR A 135 -6.67 -6.58 -14.63
C THR A 135 -5.44 -5.78 -14.23
N VAL A 136 -4.73 -5.22 -15.21
CA VAL A 136 -3.67 -4.24 -14.97
C VAL A 136 -4.19 -3.09 -14.12
N ALA A 137 -5.39 -2.55 -14.40
CA ALA A 137 -5.98 -1.46 -13.62
C ALA A 137 -6.14 -1.83 -12.13
N ASP A 138 -6.60 -3.05 -11.83
CA ASP A 138 -6.74 -3.55 -10.46
C ASP A 138 -5.37 -3.76 -9.80
N LEU A 139 -4.35 -4.21 -10.55
CA LEU A 139 -2.99 -4.32 -10.05
C LEU A 139 -2.45 -2.94 -9.67
N LEU A 140 -2.59 -1.93 -10.54
CA LEU A 140 -2.14 -0.56 -10.25
C LEU A 140 -2.86 0.05 -9.06
N SER A 141 -4.16 -0.26 -8.89
CA SER A 141 -4.91 0.09 -7.67
C SER A 141 -4.27 -0.55 -6.44
N SER A 142 -3.95 -1.85 -6.48
CA SER A 142 -3.31 -2.53 -5.33
C SER A 142 -1.97 -1.89 -4.94
N LEU A 143 -1.12 -1.55 -5.92
CA LEU A 143 0.17 -0.90 -5.68
C LEU A 143 0.00 0.52 -5.13
N THR A 144 -1.05 1.23 -5.57
CA THR A 144 -1.37 2.58 -5.06
C THR A 144 -1.81 2.52 -3.60
N VAL A 145 -2.69 1.58 -3.26
CA VAL A 145 -3.17 1.40 -1.87
C VAL A 145 -2.02 0.99 -0.95
N GLU A 146 -1.22 0.00 -1.35
CA GLU A 146 -0.04 -0.44 -0.61
C GLU A 146 0.92 0.74 -0.34
N THR A 147 1.24 1.50 -1.39
CA THR A 147 2.15 2.65 -1.29
C THR A 147 1.60 3.74 -0.39
N ALA A 148 0.32 4.10 -0.54
CA ALA A 148 -0.30 5.17 0.26
C ALA A 148 -0.39 4.77 1.75
N VAL A 149 -0.78 3.53 2.04
CA VAL A 149 -0.84 3.03 3.40
C VAL A 149 0.56 2.98 4.03
N HIS A 150 1.55 2.47 3.32
CA HIS A 150 2.92 2.43 3.84
C HIS A 150 3.64 3.78 3.85
N HIS A 151 3.18 4.76 3.08
CA HIS A 151 3.62 6.14 3.25
C HIS A 151 3.11 6.72 4.58
N LEU A 152 1.89 6.40 5.02
CA LEU A 152 1.46 6.71 6.40
C LEU A 152 2.34 6.02 7.46
N ASP A 153 2.74 4.77 7.21
CA ASP A 153 3.66 4.06 8.10
C ASP A 153 5.05 4.70 8.13
N ALA A 154 5.56 5.17 7.00
CA ALA A 154 6.86 5.83 6.92
C ALA A 154 6.90 7.13 7.74
N VAL A 155 5.82 7.92 7.70
CA VAL A 155 5.77 9.21 8.42
C VAL A 155 5.28 9.08 9.87
N HIS A 156 4.96 7.88 10.35
CA HIS A 156 4.34 7.67 11.67
C HIS A 156 5.09 8.34 12.84
N ARG A 157 6.43 8.37 12.78
CA ARG A 157 7.31 9.00 13.78
C ARG A 157 8.13 10.17 13.23
N LEU A 158 7.81 10.64 12.03
CA LEU A 158 8.51 11.73 11.38
C LEU A 158 7.61 12.97 11.30
N ASP A 159 8.22 14.15 11.43
CA ASP A 159 7.55 15.41 11.14
C ASP A 159 7.59 15.67 9.62
N ARG A 160 6.77 14.92 8.88
CA ARG A 160 6.69 14.92 7.41
C ARG A 160 5.24 14.78 6.95
N GLU A 161 4.97 15.31 5.76
CA GLU A 161 3.64 15.17 5.13
C GLU A 161 3.41 13.73 4.68
N GLY A 162 2.16 13.27 4.83
CA GLY A 162 1.73 11.96 4.36
C GLY A 162 1.39 11.93 2.87
N PRO A 163 0.68 10.88 2.41
CA PRO A 163 0.32 10.71 1.01
C PRO A 163 -0.64 11.79 0.52
N ALA A 164 -0.57 12.07 -0.77
CA ALA A 164 -1.51 12.97 -1.43
C ALA A 164 -2.97 12.48 -1.35
N SER A 165 -3.91 13.43 -1.50
CA SER A 165 -5.35 13.15 -1.43
C SER A 165 -5.83 12.15 -2.48
N GLY A 166 -5.26 12.13 -3.68
CA GLY A 166 -5.64 11.17 -4.73
C GLY A 166 -5.42 9.70 -4.31
N PRO A 167 -4.17 9.29 -3.99
CA PRO A 167 -3.90 7.97 -3.46
C PRO A 167 -4.69 7.63 -2.18
N LEU A 168 -4.88 8.58 -1.26
CA LEU A 168 -5.71 8.36 -0.06
C LEU A 168 -7.19 8.13 -0.39
N ALA A 169 -7.75 8.84 -1.37
CA ALA A 169 -9.11 8.60 -1.85
C ALA A 169 -9.26 7.20 -2.46
N GLU A 170 -8.23 6.69 -3.12
CA GLU A 170 -8.22 5.31 -3.64
C GLU A 170 -8.18 4.27 -2.51
N VAL A 171 -7.40 4.51 -1.46
CA VAL A 171 -7.42 3.71 -0.22
C VAL A 171 -8.84 3.68 0.36
N ARG A 172 -9.49 4.85 0.49
CA ARG A 172 -10.87 4.93 0.99
C ARG A 172 -11.85 4.15 0.11
N ARG A 173 -11.77 4.28 -1.22
CA ARG A 173 -12.64 3.55 -2.16
C ARG A 173 -12.54 2.04 -1.94
N VAL A 174 -11.32 1.51 -1.80
CA VAL A 174 -11.08 0.09 -1.53
C VAL A 174 -11.63 -0.33 -0.17
N LEU A 175 -11.36 0.46 0.88
CA LEU A 175 -11.85 0.19 2.22
C LEU A 175 -13.38 0.20 2.30
N GLU A 176 -14.06 1.14 1.65
CA GLU A 176 -15.52 1.19 1.58
C GLU A 176 -16.09 -0.02 0.81
N GLY A 177 -15.40 -0.46 -0.24
CA GLY A 177 -15.71 -1.71 -0.95
C GLY A 177 -15.62 -2.95 -0.05
N LEU A 178 -14.53 -3.08 0.73
CA LEU A 178 -14.36 -4.15 1.72
C LEU A 178 -15.37 -4.02 2.87
N HIS A 179 -15.69 -2.80 3.26
CA HIS A 179 -16.68 -2.49 4.28
C HIS A 179 -18.10 -2.88 3.81
N GLY A 180 -18.35 -2.84 2.50
CA GLY A 180 -19.67 -3.08 1.91
C GLY A 180 -20.59 -1.85 2.01
N GLY A 181 -20.00 -0.66 2.14
CA GLY A 181 -20.72 0.60 2.35
C GLY A 181 -19.79 1.74 2.74
N PRO A 182 -20.33 2.96 2.88
CA PRO A 182 -19.54 4.13 3.26
C PRO A 182 -18.94 3.97 4.67
N LEU A 183 -17.72 4.45 4.85
CA LEU A 183 -17.12 4.63 6.17
C LEU A 183 -17.73 5.87 6.86
N PRO A 184 -17.56 6.05 8.18
CA PRO A 184 -18.08 7.22 8.90
C PRO A 184 -17.75 8.54 8.18
N THR A 185 -18.76 9.41 8.04
CA THR A 185 -18.64 10.67 7.29
C THR A 185 -17.69 11.67 7.94
N ASP A 186 -17.50 11.55 9.26
CA ASP A 186 -16.61 12.42 10.04
C ASP A 186 -15.14 12.00 9.94
N TRP A 187 -14.85 10.86 9.29
CA TRP A 187 -13.48 10.46 8.98
C TRP A 187 -13.02 11.13 7.68
N ASP A 188 -11.92 11.89 7.76
CA ASP A 188 -11.12 12.19 6.57
C ASP A 188 -10.40 10.93 6.07
N ASP A 189 -9.81 11.00 4.88
CA ASP A 189 -9.24 9.81 4.23
C ASP A 189 -8.03 9.25 4.99
N VAL A 190 -7.28 10.10 5.70
CA VAL A 190 -6.18 9.67 6.59
C VAL A 190 -6.73 8.88 7.77
N THR A 191 -7.74 9.42 8.45
CA THR A 191 -8.39 8.75 9.58
C THR A 191 -9.01 7.43 9.14
N ALA A 192 -9.69 7.42 7.99
CA ALA A 192 -10.24 6.20 7.40
C ALA A 192 -9.17 5.14 7.16
N ALA A 193 -8.05 5.51 6.52
CA ALA A 193 -6.93 4.60 6.29
C ALA A 193 -6.35 4.06 7.60
N LEU A 194 -6.06 4.92 8.57
CA LEU A 194 -5.44 4.54 9.84
C LEU A 194 -6.36 3.65 10.69
N ARG A 195 -7.66 3.98 10.80
CA ARG A 195 -8.62 3.23 11.60
C ARG A 195 -8.99 1.89 10.94
N ALA A 196 -9.31 1.91 9.66
CA ALA A 196 -9.81 0.73 8.97
C ALA A 196 -8.71 -0.30 8.69
N THR A 197 -7.44 0.08 8.71
CA THR A 197 -6.31 -0.85 8.58
C THR A 197 -5.64 -1.19 9.91
N GLY A 198 -6.22 -0.76 11.04
CA GLY A 198 -5.74 -1.14 12.38
C GLY A 198 -4.50 -0.39 12.86
N ARG A 199 -3.94 0.53 12.06
CA ARG A 199 -2.80 1.41 12.42
C ARG A 199 -3.13 2.39 13.54
N ALA A 200 -4.41 2.67 13.77
CA ALA A 200 -4.86 3.46 14.90
C ALA A 200 -6.13 2.88 15.54
N PRO A 201 -6.24 2.83 16.88
CA PRO A 201 -7.33 2.15 17.58
C PRO A 201 -8.67 2.90 17.51
N LEU A 202 -9.77 2.23 17.14
CA LEU A 202 -11.10 2.85 17.15
C LEU A 202 -11.45 3.49 18.50
N THR A 203 -11.88 4.76 18.47
CA THR A 203 -12.44 5.48 19.62
C THR A 203 -13.85 4.98 19.98
N ALA A 204 -14.38 5.43 21.12
CA ALA A 204 -15.78 5.15 21.48
C ALA A 204 -16.77 5.74 20.45
N GLY A 205 -16.48 6.93 19.91
CA GLY A 205 -17.29 7.56 18.86
C GLY A 205 -17.25 6.76 17.55
N ASP A 206 -16.05 6.30 17.16
CA ASP A 206 -15.88 5.44 15.99
C ASP A 206 -16.72 4.16 16.10
N ARG A 207 -16.69 3.51 17.26
CA ARG A 207 -17.47 2.28 17.52
C ARG A 207 -18.97 2.53 17.49
N ALA A 208 -19.43 3.68 18.02
CA ALA A 208 -20.83 4.06 17.95
C ALA A 208 -21.29 4.32 16.51
N ALA A 209 -20.46 5.00 15.70
CA ALA A 209 -20.77 5.30 14.31
C ALA A 209 -20.77 4.05 13.42
N LEU A 210 -19.83 3.13 13.64
CA LEU A 210 -19.74 1.86 12.89
C LEU A 210 -20.75 0.81 13.35
N GLY A 211 -21.24 0.90 14.59
CA GLY A 211 -22.12 -0.09 15.19
C GLY A 211 -21.50 -1.50 15.16
N PRO A 212 -22.27 -2.55 14.81
CA PRO A 212 -21.76 -3.92 14.72
C PRO A 212 -20.59 -4.08 13.73
N ALA A 213 -20.47 -3.20 12.73
CA ALA A 213 -19.40 -3.30 11.74
C ALA A 213 -18.01 -2.97 12.33
N ALA A 214 -17.93 -2.40 13.54
CA ALA A 214 -16.68 -2.17 14.25
C ALA A 214 -15.91 -3.47 14.54
N GLU A 215 -16.59 -4.62 14.66
CA GLU A 215 -15.98 -5.93 14.92
C GLU A 215 -15.27 -6.51 13.69
N ARG A 216 -15.55 -5.97 12.50
CA ARG A 216 -14.92 -6.37 11.25
C ARG A 216 -13.62 -5.61 10.95
N LEU A 217 -13.25 -4.64 11.78
CA LEU A 217 -12.01 -3.89 11.62
C LEU A 217 -10.89 -4.56 12.44
N PRO A 218 -9.65 -4.56 11.92
CA PRO A 218 -9.23 -3.98 10.63
C PRO A 218 -9.72 -4.77 9.41
N LEU A 219 -9.92 -4.08 8.28
CA LEU A 219 -10.38 -4.66 7.01
C LEU A 219 -9.26 -5.35 6.23
N PHE A 220 -8.03 -4.89 6.42
CA PHE A 220 -6.77 -5.55 6.07
C PHE A 220 -5.66 -4.92 6.91
N GLY A 221 -4.49 -5.54 7.02
CA GLY A 221 -3.39 -5.00 7.82
C GLY A 221 -2.13 -5.83 7.78
#